data_AF-A0A0F9FVG4-F1
#
_entry.id   AF-A0A0F9FVG4-F1
#
_cell.length_a   1.000
_cell.length_b   1.000
_cell.length_c   1.000
_cell.angle_alpha   90.00
_cell.angle_beta   90.00
_cell.angle_gamma   90.00
#
_symmetry.space_group_name_H-M   'P 1'
#
loop_
_entity.id
_entity.type
_entity.pdbx_description
1 polymer ?
#
loop_
_entity_poly.entity_id
_entity_poly.type
_entity_poly.pdbx_seq_one_letter_code
_entity_poly.pdbx_strand_id
1 'polypeptide(L)'
;KKVTRQPAPPFITSTLQQEAWRKLRFTARQAMAIAQQLYEGIDIGSGRIGLITYMRTDSTRVAGSALQEVRDFIHKSFPEELPGKANFYSPGKGAQDAHEAIRPTYVNNTPESLKSYLTNEQYKLYAAIWERFVSSQMIMAITKTVSVDFKVRETLFRANSTSIKQKGYQRALHVLAQREKGKKLPRLTIGEEVTNLRFHPEQHFTSGPSRYTDASIVKILEEKGIGRPSTYAPIISVLLNRYYVSRKNRQLVPTQLGRIISDLLTGSFPELVNEDFTAEMEKRLDAVEEDKELWVDVIRSFYGGFKEQVDHVMETLESIKGILDEPTDHTCEKCGRPMVKKLGRYGFFIACTGFPECRNTRAVPLGDCPRPDCDGKIVARRKQGGRSREFYGCSNYPNCKFATNYRPLPQPCPKCGGLLTQYGEKGTKCSKCTYRGKIEEPKITNKEISIKAGYDSEYAAYQHEGERKDGSHKVNKKNYTTTKGAGQPGPKFMLSKMAQYGRKYIGIVAEVIRRKGR
;
A
#
# COMPACT_ATOMS: atom_id res chain seq x y z
N LYS A 1 16.66 -28.81 20.15
CA LYS A 1 15.53 -29.13 19.22
C LYS A 1 16.01 -29.03 17.77
N LYS A 2 15.81 -30.07 16.94
CA LYS A 2 15.95 -29.97 15.48
C LYS A 2 14.64 -29.41 14.90
N VAL A 3 14.72 -28.44 13.98
CA VAL A 3 13.55 -27.81 13.35
C VAL A 3 13.79 -27.78 11.85
N THR A 4 12.88 -28.39 11.09
CA THR A 4 12.88 -28.37 9.63
C THR A 4 12.21 -27.08 9.13
N ARG A 5 12.71 -26.55 8.01
CA ARG A 5 12.15 -25.37 7.34
C ARG A 5 11.85 -25.75 5.89
N GLN A 6 10.56 -25.69 5.54
CA GLN A 6 10.08 -25.87 4.17
C GLN A 6 10.62 -24.74 3.27
N PRO A 7 10.97 -25.03 2.00
CA PRO A 7 11.13 -23.99 0.99
C PRO A 7 9.77 -23.32 0.70
N ALA A 8 9.80 -22.02 0.40
CA ALA A 8 8.58 -21.30 0.03
C ALA A 8 8.14 -21.66 -1.40
N PRO A 9 6.82 -21.58 -1.70
CA PRO A 9 6.32 -21.83 -3.05
C PRO A 9 6.91 -20.85 -4.08
N PRO A 10 6.87 -21.20 -5.38
CA PRO A 10 7.08 -20.25 -6.46
C PRO A 10 6.26 -18.96 -6.28
N PHE A 11 6.75 -17.85 -6.84
CA PHE A 11 6.07 -16.58 -6.64
C PHE A 11 4.70 -16.54 -7.31
N ILE A 12 3.76 -15.90 -6.61
CA ILE A 12 2.55 -15.32 -7.17
C ILE A 12 2.67 -13.80 -7.10
N THR A 13 1.73 -13.05 -7.66
CA THR A 13 1.83 -11.59 -7.72
C THR A 13 1.95 -10.95 -6.35
N SER A 14 1.15 -11.40 -5.38
CA SER A 14 1.15 -10.89 -4.01
C SER A 14 2.49 -11.14 -3.32
N THR A 15 2.99 -12.38 -3.35
CA THR A 15 4.24 -12.78 -2.69
C THR A 15 5.47 -12.17 -3.36
N LEU A 16 5.45 -11.96 -4.68
CA LEU A 16 6.47 -11.20 -5.40
C LEU A 16 6.51 -9.74 -4.94
N GLN A 17 5.35 -9.07 -4.85
CA GLN A 17 5.28 -7.68 -4.38
C GLN A 17 5.76 -7.55 -2.92
N GLN A 18 5.37 -8.51 -2.06
CA GLN A 18 5.81 -8.57 -0.66
C GLN A 18 7.33 -8.71 -0.54
N GLU A 19 7.94 -9.67 -1.23
CA GLU A 19 9.39 -9.90 -1.15
C GLU A 19 10.20 -8.82 -1.86
N ALA A 20 9.71 -8.28 -2.99
CA ALA A 20 10.33 -7.13 -3.66
C ALA A 20 10.41 -5.92 -2.72
N TRP A 21 9.37 -5.68 -1.92
CA TRP A 21 9.40 -4.65 -0.90
C TRP A 21 10.37 -4.96 0.25
N ARG A 22 10.34 -6.17 0.81
CA ARG A 22 11.14 -6.56 1.97
C ARG A 22 12.64 -6.65 1.67
N LYS A 23 12.98 -7.23 0.52
CA LYS A 23 14.36 -7.57 0.14
C LYS A 23 14.97 -6.54 -0.80
N LEU A 24 14.21 -6.09 -1.81
CA LEU A 24 14.73 -5.22 -2.88
C LEU A 24 14.43 -3.74 -2.65
N ARG A 25 13.55 -3.43 -1.68
CA ARG A 25 13.03 -2.09 -1.39
C ARG A 25 12.21 -1.48 -2.54
N PHE A 26 11.66 -2.30 -3.42
CA PHE A 26 10.80 -1.83 -4.51
C PHE A 26 9.37 -1.64 -4.03
N THR A 27 8.72 -0.55 -4.45
CA THR A 27 7.26 -0.40 -4.31
C THR A 27 6.52 -1.45 -5.15
N ALA A 28 5.26 -1.75 -4.81
CA ALA A 28 4.44 -2.68 -5.59
C ALA A 28 4.37 -2.27 -7.08
N ARG A 29 4.22 -0.97 -7.35
CA ARG A 29 4.22 -0.41 -8.71
C ARG A 29 5.56 -0.64 -9.43
N GLN A 30 6.70 -0.41 -8.76
CA GLN A 30 8.01 -0.63 -9.36
C GLN A 30 8.24 -2.11 -9.68
N ALA A 31 7.92 -3.00 -8.74
CA ALA A 31 8.04 -4.44 -8.94
C ALA A 31 7.23 -4.91 -10.16
N MET A 32 5.98 -4.45 -10.30
CA MET A 32 5.13 -4.81 -11.44
C MET A 32 5.61 -4.21 -12.76
N ALA A 33 6.13 -2.98 -12.76
CA ALA A 33 6.68 -2.37 -13.97
C ALA A 33 7.92 -3.12 -14.48
N ILE A 34 8.82 -3.52 -13.58
CA ILE A 34 10.02 -4.29 -13.93
C ILE A 34 9.63 -5.71 -14.38
N ALA A 35 8.70 -6.36 -13.67
CA ALA A 35 8.21 -7.69 -14.05
C ALA A 35 7.56 -7.69 -15.45
N GLN A 36 6.79 -6.64 -15.79
CA GLN A 36 6.25 -6.46 -17.14
C GLN A 36 7.37 -6.42 -18.19
N GLN A 37 8.45 -5.68 -17.96
CA GLN A 37 9.59 -5.62 -18.89
C GLN A 37 10.27 -6.98 -19.05
N LEU A 38 10.46 -7.72 -17.94
CA LEU A 38 11.04 -9.06 -17.98
C LEU A 38 10.13 -10.05 -18.74
N TYR A 39 8.81 -9.89 -18.67
CA TYR A 39 7.84 -10.71 -19.38
C TYR A 39 7.77 -10.36 -20.89
N GLU A 40 7.65 -9.08 -21.24
CA GLU A 40 7.63 -8.59 -22.65
C GLU A 40 8.97 -8.79 -23.37
N GLY A 41 10.02 -8.95 -22.58
CA GLY A 41 11.32 -9.43 -23.01
C GLY A 41 12.41 -8.36 -23.01
N ILE A 42 13.64 -8.87 -22.87
CA ILE A 42 14.87 -8.09 -22.86
C ILE A 42 15.75 -8.60 -23.99
N ASP A 43 16.47 -7.71 -24.65
CA ASP A 43 17.50 -8.08 -25.62
C ASP A 43 18.73 -8.60 -24.88
N ILE A 44 19.09 -9.85 -25.13
CA ILE A 44 20.23 -10.53 -24.50
C ILE A 44 21.35 -10.86 -25.52
N GLY A 45 21.39 -10.15 -26.65
CA GLY A 45 22.38 -10.32 -27.71
C GLY A 45 22.05 -11.43 -28.72
N SER A 46 21.43 -12.53 -28.28
CA SER A 46 20.87 -13.56 -29.17
C SER A 46 19.45 -13.24 -29.67
N GLY A 47 18.90 -12.10 -29.23
CA GLY A 47 17.55 -11.64 -29.55
C GLY A 47 16.77 -11.21 -28.32
N ARG A 48 15.57 -10.69 -28.56
CA ARG A 48 14.65 -10.27 -27.49
C ARG A 48 13.86 -11.48 -26.99
N ILE A 49 14.06 -11.83 -25.72
CA ILE A 49 13.37 -12.96 -25.09
C ILE A 49 12.62 -12.55 -23.83
N GLY A 50 11.43 -13.13 -23.62
CA GLY A 50 10.72 -13.06 -22.34
C GLY A 50 11.47 -13.90 -21.29
N LEU A 51 11.91 -13.28 -20.21
CA LEU A 51 12.74 -13.90 -19.18
C LEU A 51 11.91 -14.56 -18.07
N ILE A 52 10.66 -14.13 -17.87
CA ILE A 52 9.77 -14.69 -16.86
C ILE A 52 8.38 -15.00 -17.44
N THR A 53 7.65 -15.87 -16.77
CA THR A 53 6.21 -16.10 -17.02
C THR A 53 5.37 -14.88 -16.64
N TYR A 54 4.08 -14.90 -17.00
CA TYR A 54 3.18 -13.79 -16.75
C TYR A 54 3.06 -13.46 -15.25
N MET A 55 3.27 -12.19 -14.91
CA MET A 55 3.45 -11.73 -13.53
C MET A 55 2.16 -11.37 -12.78
N ARG A 56 0.98 -11.53 -13.41
CA ARG A 56 -0.34 -11.34 -12.79
C ARG A 56 -1.01 -12.70 -12.67
N THR A 57 -0.72 -13.38 -11.57
CA THR A 57 -1.13 -14.75 -11.28
C THR A 57 -1.30 -14.90 -9.77
N ASP A 58 -2.30 -15.70 -9.38
CA ASP A 58 -2.55 -16.18 -8.03
C ASP A 58 -2.20 -17.67 -7.86
N SER A 59 -1.64 -18.29 -8.91
CA SER A 59 -1.29 -19.70 -8.96
C SER A 59 0.16 -19.97 -8.60
N THR A 60 0.40 -20.93 -7.72
CA THR A 60 1.74 -21.49 -7.44
C THR A 60 2.10 -22.66 -8.36
N ARG A 61 1.23 -23.01 -9.32
CA ARG A 61 1.38 -24.15 -10.23
C ARG A 61 2.55 -23.94 -11.18
N VAL A 62 3.21 -25.04 -11.53
CA VAL A 62 4.34 -25.10 -12.48
C VAL A 62 4.06 -26.18 -13.51
N ALA A 63 4.30 -25.91 -14.80
CA ALA A 63 4.17 -26.94 -15.84
C ALA A 63 5.15 -28.10 -15.63
N GLY A 64 4.74 -29.30 -16.05
CA GLY A 64 5.58 -30.50 -15.95
C GLY A 64 6.94 -30.36 -16.64
N SER A 65 7.00 -29.69 -17.79
CA SER A 65 8.25 -29.41 -18.50
C SER A 65 9.21 -28.53 -17.70
N ALA A 66 8.71 -27.44 -17.13
CA ALA A 66 9.50 -26.54 -16.29
C ALA A 66 9.93 -27.18 -14.97
N LEU A 67 9.08 -28.07 -14.43
CA LEU A 67 9.38 -28.85 -13.23
C LEU A 67 10.51 -29.85 -13.48
N GLN A 68 10.52 -30.51 -14.65
CA GLN A 68 11.62 -31.38 -15.05
C GLN A 68 12.91 -30.57 -15.26
N GLU A 69 12.83 -29.45 -15.98
CA GLU A 69 13.98 -28.59 -16.28
C GLU A 69 14.69 -28.08 -15.01
N VAL A 70 13.93 -27.60 -14.01
CA VAL A 70 14.51 -27.12 -12.74
C VAL A 70 15.11 -28.26 -11.93
N ARG A 71 14.51 -29.46 -11.97
CA ARG A 71 15.07 -30.64 -11.28
C ARG A 71 16.37 -31.08 -11.92
N ASP A 72 16.46 -31.09 -13.25
CA ASP A 72 17.69 -31.40 -13.97
C ASP A 72 18.79 -30.36 -13.67
N PHE A 73 18.42 -29.08 -13.59
CA PHE A 73 19.33 -28.02 -13.18
C PHE A 73 19.85 -28.20 -11.75
N ILE A 74 18.96 -28.53 -10.79
CA ILE A 74 19.35 -28.80 -9.40
C ILE A 74 20.22 -30.06 -9.33
N HIS A 75 19.92 -31.11 -10.09
CA HIS A 75 20.74 -32.32 -10.13
C HIS A 75 22.18 -32.01 -10.56
N LYS A 76 22.35 -31.14 -11.57
CA LYS A 76 23.67 -30.73 -12.08
C LYS A 76 24.40 -29.76 -11.15
N SER A 77 23.69 -28.75 -10.62
CA SER A 77 24.30 -27.62 -9.91
C SER A 77 24.34 -27.80 -8.38
N PHE A 78 23.38 -28.55 -7.83
CA PHE A 78 23.17 -28.77 -6.40
C PHE A 78 22.73 -30.23 -6.12
N PRO A 79 23.49 -31.26 -6.52
CA PRO A 79 23.05 -32.66 -6.49
C PRO A 79 22.57 -33.12 -5.10
N GLU A 80 23.23 -32.67 -4.04
CA GLU A 80 22.91 -33.00 -2.64
C GLU A 80 21.58 -32.39 -2.16
N GLU A 81 21.04 -31.42 -2.88
CA GLU A 81 19.88 -30.64 -2.48
C GLU A 81 18.62 -31.00 -3.28
N LEU A 82 18.69 -31.99 -4.17
CA LEU A 82 17.55 -32.47 -4.97
C LEU A 82 16.66 -33.39 -4.13
N PRO A 83 15.36 -33.09 -3.96
CA PRO A 83 14.44 -34.00 -3.30
C PRO A 83 14.10 -35.19 -4.21
N GLY A 84 13.92 -36.36 -3.59
CA GLY A 84 13.59 -37.60 -4.31
C GLY A 84 12.29 -37.54 -5.11
N LYS A 85 11.35 -36.67 -4.74
CA LYS A 85 10.13 -36.34 -5.51
C LYS A 85 10.03 -34.82 -5.69
N ALA A 86 9.27 -34.39 -6.70
CA ALA A 86 9.00 -32.98 -6.91
C ALA A 86 8.16 -32.40 -5.75
N ASN A 87 8.39 -31.12 -5.43
CA ASN A 87 7.60 -30.40 -4.44
C ASN A 87 6.39 -29.77 -5.12
N PHE A 88 5.18 -30.10 -4.65
CA PHE A 88 3.94 -29.49 -5.11
C PHE A 88 3.38 -28.55 -4.05
N TYR A 89 2.81 -27.44 -4.51
CA TYR A 89 2.23 -26.41 -3.66
C TYR A 89 0.78 -26.18 -4.08
N SER A 90 -0.13 -26.17 -3.11
CA SER A 90 -1.53 -25.83 -3.37
C SER A 90 -1.67 -24.33 -3.61
N PRO A 91 -2.54 -23.91 -4.54
CA PRO A 91 -2.95 -22.51 -4.65
C PRO A 91 -3.73 -22.06 -3.40
N GLY A 92 -3.82 -20.75 -3.18
CA GLY A 92 -4.59 -20.18 -2.07
C GLY A 92 -6.11 -20.41 -2.21
N LYS A 93 -6.86 -20.26 -1.12
CA LYS A 93 -8.33 -20.29 -1.17
C LYS A 93 -8.83 -19.17 -2.09
N GLY A 94 -9.68 -19.52 -3.07
CA GLY A 94 -10.27 -18.55 -4.01
C GLY A 94 -9.33 -18.09 -5.13
N ALA A 95 -8.24 -18.81 -5.39
CA ALA A 95 -7.42 -18.57 -6.58
C ALA A 95 -8.19 -18.98 -7.84
N GLN A 96 -8.12 -18.15 -8.89
CA GLN A 96 -8.64 -18.44 -10.23
C GLN A 96 -7.84 -19.56 -10.90
N ASP A 97 -6.55 -19.70 -10.56
CA ASP A 97 -5.62 -20.74 -11.05
C ASP A 97 -5.51 -20.84 -12.60
N ALA A 98 -5.87 -19.77 -13.31
CA ALA A 98 -5.86 -19.72 -14.78
C ALA A 98 -4.44 -19.61 -15.39
N HIS A 99 -3.43 -19.39 -14.56
CA HIS A 99 -2.05 -19.12 -14.98
C HIS A 99 -1.06 -20.02 -14.23
N GLU A 100 0.21 -19.96 -14.62
CA GLU A 100 1.32 -20.55 -13.84
C GLU A 100 1.88 -19.54 -12.84
N ALA A 101 2.70 -20.03 -11.92
CA ALA A 101 3.53 -19.21 -11.07
C ALA A 101 4.47 -18.30 -11.85
N ILE A 102 4.93 -17.24 -11.19
CA ILE A 102 5.98 -16.34 -11.67
C ILE A 102 7.33 -17.02 -11.49
N ARG A 103 7.93 -17.43 -12.61
CA ARG A 103 9.21 -18.15 -12.68
C ARG A 103 9.99 -17.74 -13.93
N PRO A 104 11.30 -18.07 -14.01
CA PRO A 104 12.05 -17.97 -15.26
C PRO A 104 11.39 -18.79 -16.37
N THR A 105 11.44 -18.28 -17.60
CA THR A 105 11.04 -19.04 -18.79
C THR A 105 11.99 -20.22 -19.03
N TYR A 106 13.29 -19.99 -18.85
CA TYR A 106 14.35 -21.00 -18.91
C TYR A 106 15.21 -20.90 -17.65
N VAL A 107 15.39 -22.02 -16.93
CA VAL A 107 16.13 -22.01 -15.66
C VAL A 107 17.63 -21.82 -15.86
N ASN A 108 18.15 -22.24 -17.02
CA ASN A 108 19.56 -22.14 -17.37
C ASN A 108 20.02 -20.70 -17.63
N ASN A 109 19.09 -19.76 -17.84
CA ASN A 109 19.37 -18.33 -17.89
C ASN A 109 19.62 -17.83 -16.45
N THR A 110 20.74 -18.20 -15.85
CA THR A 110 21.06 -17.83 -14.47
C THR A 110 21.17 -16.31 -14.32
N PRO A 111 20.89 -15.75 -13.13
CA PRO A 111 21.06 -14.32 -12.89
C PRO A 111 22.44 -13.82 -13.30
N GLU A 112 23.49 -14.59 -13.00
CA GLU A 112 24.88 -14.28 -13.33
C GLU A 112 25.10 -14.16 -14.84
N SER A 113 24.53 -15.10 -15.63
CA SER A 113 24.65 -15.09 -17.09
C SER A 113 23.96 -13.88 -17.74
N LEU A 114 22.90 -13.36 -17.12
CA LEU A 114 22.12 -12.24 -17.64
C LEU A 114 22.58 -10.88 -17.15
N LYS A 115 23.55 -10.83 -16.23
CA LYS A 115 23.91 -9.61 -15.49
C LYS A 115 24.33 -8.44 -16.38
N SER A 116 25.00 -8.72 -17.50
CA SER A 116 25.45 -7.69 -18.46
C SER A 116 24.32 -7.09 -19.29
N TYR A 117 23.19 -7.79 -19.43
CA TYR A 117 22.05 -7.39 -20.25
C TYR A 117 20.95 -6.68 -19.45
N LEU A 118 20.96 -6.85 -18.13
CA LEU A 118 19.93 -6.32 -17.24
C LEU A 118 20.40 -5.05 -16.54
N THR A 119 19.46 -4.09 -16.41
CA THR A 119 19.64 -3.01 -15.43
C THR A 119 19.73 -3.60 -14.01
N ASN A 120 20.33 -2.86 -13.07
CA ASN A 120 20.46 -3.31 -11.68
C ASN A 120 19.11 -3.67 -11.04
N GLU A 121 18.05 -2.93 -11.35
CA GLU A 121 16.70 -3.19 -10.88
C GLU A 121 16.10 -4.46 -11.49
N GLN A 122 16.25 -4.66 -12.81
CA GLN A 122 15.81 -5.87 -13.50
C GLN A 122 16.57 -7.10 -12.99
N TYR A 123 17.89 -7.02 -12.86
CA TYR A 123 18.74 -8.08 -12.30
C TYR A 123 18.25 -8.49 -10.92
N LYS A 124 18.02 -7.54 -10.02
CA LYS A 124 17.57 -7.83 -8.65
C LYS A 124 16.21 -8.54 -8.60
N LEU A 125 15.25 -8.10 -9.43
CA LEU A 125 13.94 -8.73 -9.47
C LEU A 125 14.00 -10.12 -10.12
N TYR A 126 14.72 -10.24 -11.24
CA TYR A 126 14.93 -11.52 -11.92
C TYR A 126 15.64 -12.53 -11.01
N ALA A 127 16.73 -12.12 -10.36
CA ALA A 127 17.44 -12.96 -9.39
C ALA A 127 16.51 -13.43 -8.28
N ALA A 128 15.70 -12.55 -7.69
CA ALA A 128 14.72 -12.98 -6.69
C ALA A 128 13.73 -14.02 -7.23
N ILE A 129 13.20 -13.82 -8.45
CA ILE A 129 12.27 -14.76 -9.10
C ILE A 129 12.94 -16.12 -9.34
N TRP A 130 14.16 -16.09 -9.89
CA TRP A 130 14.96 -17.28 -10.16
C TRP A 130 15.28 -18.04 -8.86
N GLU A 131 15.79 -17.36 -7.84
CA GLU A 131 16.11 -17.94 -6.53
C GLU A 131 14.88 -18.57 -5.88
N ARG A 132 13.71 -17.90 -5.94
CA ARG A 132 12.47 -18.44 -5.38
C ARG A 132 12.04 -19.71 -6.11
N PHE A 133 12.09 -19.72 -7.44
CA PHE A 133 11.68 -20.86 -8.24
C PHE A 133 12.59 -22.08 -8.01
N VAL A 134 13.91 -21.91 -8.13
CA VAL A 134 14.88 -23.00 -7.91
C VAL A 134 14.80 -23.53 -6.49
N SER A 135 14.81 -22.64 -5.49
CA SER A 135 14.73 -23.05 -4.09
C SER A 135 13.44 -23.77 -3.73
N SER A 136 12.32 -23.50 -4.42
CA SER A 136 11.05 -24.21 -4.20
C SER A 136 11.14 -25.72 -4.51
N GLN A 137 12.08 -26.14 -5.36
CA GLN A 137 12.27 -27.54 -5.76
C GLN A 137 13.48 -28.20 -5.10
N MET A 138 14.02 -27.60 -4.03
CA MET A 138 15.14 -28.15 -3.25
C MET A 138 14.66 -28.78 -1.92
N ILE A 139 15.53 -29.54 -1.25
CA ILE A 139 15.23 -30.12 0.06
C ILE A 139 15.09 -29.05 1.16
N MET A 140 14.43 -29.45 2.24
CA MET A 140 14.22 -28.60 3.42
C MET A 140 15.55 -28.23 4.10
N ALA A 141 15.60 -27.04 4.69
CA ALA A 141 16.71 -26.68 5.57
C ALA A 141 16.49 -27.29 6.97
N ILE A 142 17.57 -27.75 7.62
CA ILE A 142 17.52 -28.26 9.00
C ILE A 142 18.27 -27.30 9.90
N THR A 143 17.60 -26.82 10.94
CA THR A 143 18.18 -25.95 11.96
C THR A 143 18.20 -26.66 13.31
N LYS A 144 19.20 -26.33 14.14
CA LYS A 144 19.29 -26.77 15.54
C LYS A 144 19.17 -25.55 16.44
N THR A 145 18.13 -25.55 17.28
CA THR A 145 17.96 -24.58 18.35
C THR A 145 18.38 -25.21 19.67
N VAL A 146 19.23 -24.50 20.40
CA VAL A 146 19.67 -24.80 21.76
C VAL A 146 19.12 -23.70 22.67
N SER A 147 18.39 -24.09 23.70
CA SER A 147 17.94 -23.21 24.79
C SER A 147 18.71 -23.64 26.03
N VAL A 148 19.27 -22.68 26.75
CA VAL A 148 19.97 -22.91 28.01
C VAL A 148 19.32 -22.02 29.07
N ASP A 149 18.96 -22.65 30.19
CA ASP A 149 18.40 -21.97 31.34
C ASP A 149 19.46 -21.90 32.43
N PHE A 150 19.74 -20.69 32.89
CA PHE A 150 20.67 -20.41 33.97
C PHE A 150 19.86 -20.09 35.22
N LYS A 151 19.96 -20.94 36.24
CA LYS A 151 19.37 -20.70 37.55
C LYS A 151 20.34 -19.87 38.39
N VAL A 152 19.92 -18.68 38.80
CA VAL A 152 20.67 -17.81 39.71
C VAL A 152 19.78 -17.54 40.91
N ARG A 153 20.06 -18.19 42.04
CA ARG A 153 19.16 -18.22 43.21
C ARG A 153 17.76 -18.69 42.77
N GLU A 154 16.74 -17.89 43.01
CA GLU A 154 15.33 -18.18 42.64
C GLU A 154 14.96 -17.71 41.21
N THR A 155 15.88 -17.10 40.46
CA THR A 155 15.58 -16.54 39.13
C THR A 155 16.10 -17.44 38.01
N LEU A 156 15.34 -17.53 36.92
CA LEU A 156 15.73 -18.21 35.68
C LEU A 156 16.04 -17.20 34.57
N PHE A 157 17.24 -17.27 34.02
CA PHE A 157 17.64 -16.56 32.81
C PHE A 157 17.69 -17.55 31.65
N ARG A 158 17.19 -17.16 30.47
CA ARG A 158 17.18 -18.03 29.29
C ARG A 158 17.98 -17.43 28.14
N ALA A 159 18.85 -18.24 27.55
CA ALA A 159 19.55 -17.90 26.31
C ALA A 159 19.19 -18.90 25.20
N ASN A 160 18.96 -18.38 23.99
CA ASN A 160 18.64 -19.18 22.81
C ASN A 160 19.70 -18.97 21.72
N SER A 161 20.20 -20.06 21.15
CA SER A 161 21.01 -20.04 19.94
C SER A 161 20.39 -20.95 18.89
N THR A 162 20.30 -20.46 17.67
CA THR A 162 19.89 -21.26 16.51
C THR A 162 21.03 -21.29 15.50
N SER A 163 21.34 -22.49 15.00
CA SER A 163 22.36 -22.71 13.98
C SER A 163 21.82 -23.56 12.85
N ILE A 164 22.24 -23.29 11.62
CA ILE A 164 21.91 -24.12 10.46
C ILE A 164 22.77 -25.39 10.49
N LYS A 165 22.13 -26.55 10.39
CA LYS A 165 22.79 -27.86 10.29
C LYS A 165 22.87 -28.34 8.84
N GLN A 166 21.82 -28.10 8.07
CA GLN A 166 21.77 -28.35 6.64
C GLN A 166 21.10 -27.16 5.97
N LYS A 167 21.76 -26.58 4.96
CA LYS A 167 21.27 -25.37 4.29
C LYS A 167 20.06 -25.66 3.41
N GLY A 168 19.98 -26.83 2.76
CA GLY A 168 18.84 -27.14 1.91
C GLY A 168 18.71 -26.12 0.77
N TYR A 169 17.45 -25.78 0.49
CA TYR A 169 17.05 -24.69 -0.40
C TYR A 169 17.75 -23.34 -0.17
N GLN A 170 18.31 -23.09 1.03
CA GLN A 170 19.00 -21.82 1.32
C GLN A 170 20.33 -21.68 0.56
N ARG A 171 20.90 -22.75 -0.02
CA ARG A 171 22.09 -22.66 -0.87
C ARG A 171 21.86 -21.87 -2.14
N ALA A 172 20.65 -21.92 -2.69
CA ALA A 172 20.29 -21.16 -3.88
C ALA A 172 19.97 -19.68 -3.59
N LEU A 173 19.92 -19.24 -2.32
CA LEU A 173 19.48 -17.89 -1.98
C LEU A 173 20.66 -16.93 -1.78
N HIS A 174 20.65 -15.80 -2.50
CA HIS A 174 21.56 -14.68 -2.32
C HIS A 174 20.77 -13.41 -2.02
N VAL A 175 19.94 -12.97 -2.97
CA VAL A 175 19.07 -11.79 -2.86
C VAL A 175 17.96 -12.01 -1.85
N LEU A 176 17.40 -13.22 -1.79
CA LEU A 176 16.35 -13.60 -0.85
C LEU A 176 16.88 -14.13 0.49
N ALA A 177 18.19 -14.30 0.63
CA ALA A 177 18.82 -14.84 1.84
C ALA A 177 18.36 -14.10 3.11
N GLN A 178 18.14 -14.84 4.20
CA GLN A 178 17.89 -14.25 5.50
C GLN A 178 19.22 -13.98 6.19
N ARG A 179 19.37 -12.80 6.81
CA ARG A 179 20.53 -12.54 7.67
C ARG A 179 20.41 -13.42 8.91
N GLU A 180 21.45 -14.20 9.19
CA GLU A 180 21.54 -14.92 10.46
C GLU A 180 21.50 -13.92 11.61
N LYS A 181 20.50 -14.06 12.48
CA LYS A 181 20.37 -13.31 13.72
C LYS A 181 20.58 -14.28 14.87
N GLY A 182 21.64 -14.08 15.64
CA GLY A 182 21.90 -14.85 16.85
C GLY A 182 23.39 -14.95 17.13
N LYS A 183 23.77 -14.84 18.40
CA LYS A 183 25.12 -15.18 18.85
C LYS A 183 25.18 -16.70 19.05
N LYS A 184 26.30 -17.32 18.65
CA LYS A 184 26.56 -18.71 18.99
C LYS A 184 26.73 -18.80 20.50
N LEU A 185 26.05 -19.76 21.12
CA LEU A 185 26.32 -20.12 22.50
C LEU A 185 27.58 -20.98 22.56
N PRO A 186 28.40 -20.84 23.61
CA PRO A 186 29.49 -21.78 23.88
C PRO A 186 28.92 -23.18 24.14
N ARG A 187 29.79 -24.19 24.09
CA ARG A 187 29.42 -25.52 24.58
C ARG A 187 29.27 -25.40 26.10
N LEU A 188 28.13 -25.86 26.62
CA LEU A 188 27.81 -25.86 28.04
C LEU A 188 27.34 -27.26 28.43
N THR A 189 27.64 -27.66 29.67
CA THR A 189 27.15 -28.90 30.28
C THR A 189 26.17 -28.64 31.41
N ILE A 190 25.30 -29.61 31.69
CA ILE A 190 24.36 -29.50 32.82
C ILE A 190 25.16 -29.54 34.12
N GLY A 191 24.91 -28.58 35.00
CA GLY A 191 25.64 -28.42 36.26
C GLY A 191 26.92 -27.57 36.14
N GLU A 192 27.28 -27.11 34.94
CA GLU A 192 28.40 -26.20 34.77
C GLU A 192 28.14 -24.86 35.46
N GLU A 193 29.06 -24.47 36.33
CA GLU A 193 29.02 -23.17 36.99
C GLU A 193 29.51 -22.09 36.01
N VAL A 194 28.72 -21.02 35.90
CA VAL A 194 29.07 -19.87 35.06
C VAL A 194 29.19 -18.61 35.90
N THR A 195 30.23 -17.82 35.63
CA THR A 195 30.42 -16.54 36.31
C THR A 195 29.59 -15.44 35.66
N ASN A 196 28.78 -14.74 36.45
CA ASN A 196 28.14 -13.50 36.00
C ASN A 196 29.19 -12.40 35.90
N LEU A 197 29.48 -11.95 34.67
CA LEU A 197 30.43 -10.86 34.44
C LEU A 197 29.79 -9.48 34.59
N ARG A 198 28.56 -9.30 34.05
CA ARG A 198 27.84 -8.02 34.00
C ARG A 198 26.34 -8.25 33.94
N PHE A 199 25.61 -7.39 34.64
CA PHE A 199 24.15 -7.28 34.54
C PHE A 199 23.77 -6.00 33.80
N HIS A 200 23.05 -6.13 32.68
CA HIS A 200 22.61 -5.02 31.84
C HIS A 200 21.09 -4.88 31.90
N PRO A 201 20.54 -4.00 32.76
CA PRO A 201 19.11 -3.74 32.76
C PRO A 201 18.70 -2.99 31.49
N GLU A 202 17.71 -3.52 30.77
CA GLU A 202 17.11 -2.87 29.60
C GLU A 202 15.66 -2.49 29.90
N GLN A 203 15.30 -1.24 29.63
CA GLN A 203 13.91 -0.78 29.69
C GLN A 203 13.28 -0.88 28.29
N HIS A 204 12.14 -1.56 28.20
CA HIS A 204 11.37 -1.66 26.97
C HIS A 204 10.00 -0.98 27.15
N PHE A 205 9.46 -0.50 26.03
CA PHE A 205 8.10 0.03 25.94
C PHE A 205 7.30 -0.83 24.97
N THR A 206 6.00 -1.00 25.25
CA THR A 206 5.07 -1.54 24.27
C THR A 206 4.96 -0.56 23.10
N SER A 207 4.89 -1.10 21.89
CA SER A 207 4.66 -0.30 20.69
C SER A 207 3.28 -0.63 20.15
N GLY A 208 2.58 0.38 19.64
CA GLY A 208 1.32 0.17 18.94
C GLY A 208 1.50 -0.65 17.66
N PRO A 209 0.39 -1.10 17.04
CA PRO A 209 0.45 -1.85 15.78
C PRO A 209 1.26 -1.13 14.72
N SER A 210 2.09 -1.89 13.99
CA SER A 210 2.87 -1.34 12.90
C SER A 210 1.96 -0.86 11.77
N ARG A 211 2.26 0.31 11.22
CA ARG A 211 1.53 0.82 10.04
C ARG A 211 1.75 -0.10 8.83
N TYR A 212 0.81 -0.04 7.90
CA TYR A 212 0.92 -0.74 6.63
C TYR A 212 2.09 -0.24 5.77
N THR A 213 2.63 -1.15 4.98
CA THR A 213 3.62 -0.93 3.93
C THR A 213 3.08 -1.53 2.65
N ASP A 214 3.73 -1.32 1.49
CA ASP A 214 3.32 -2.00 0.26
C ASP A 214 3.24 -3.54 0.46
N ALA A 215 4.16 -4.17 1.19
CA ALA A 215 4.07 -5.61 1.47
C ALA A 215 2.88 -5.97 2.37
N SER A 216 2.73 -5.31 3.51
CA SER A 216 1.70 -5.70 4.48
C SER A 216 0.29 -5.33 4.02
N ILE A 217 0.12 -4.29 3.20
CA ILE A 217 -1.19 -3.97 2.63
C ILE A 217 -1.60 -4.94 1.52
N VAL A 218 -0.66 -5.38 0.67
CA VAL A 218 -0.94 -6.42 -0.32
C VAL A 218 -1.31 -7.72 0.37
N LYS A 219 -0.59 -8.08 1.43
CA LYS A 219 -0.86 -9.28 2.22
C LYS A 219 -2.27 -9.26 2.82
N ILE A 220 -2.67 -8.16 3.47
CA ILE A 220 -4.01 -8.11 4.10
C ILE A 220 -5.14 -8.07 3.06
N LEU A 221 -4.93 -7.40 1.93
CA LEU A 221 -5.89 -7.39 0.81
C LEU A 221 -6.13 -8.81 0.27
N GLU A 222 -5.04 -9.56 0.04
CA GLU A 222 -5.11 -10.98 -0.34
C GLU A 222 -5.79 -11.85 0.73
N GLU A 223 -5.42 -11.73 1.99
CA GLU A 223 -6.03 -12.48 3.11
C GLU A 223 -7.54 -12.21 3.25
N LYS A 224 -7.97 -10.99 2.91
CA LYS A 224 -9.38 -10.56 2.94
C LYS A 224 -10.14 -10.86 1.64
N GLY A 225 -9.48 -11.38 0.61
CA GLY A 225 -10.12 -11.60 -0.71
C GLY A 225 -10.45 -10.32 -1.47
N ILE A 226 -9.88 -9.18 -1.06
CA ILE A 226 -10.11 -7.86 -1.65
C ILE A 226 -9.03 -7.58 -2.69
N GLY A 227 -9.45 -7.32 -3.92
CA GLY A 227 -8.55 -7.15 -5.05
C GLY A 227 -8.02 -8.47 -5.62
N ARG A 228 -7.31 -8.35 -6.74
CA ARG A 228 -6.77 -9.43 -7.56
C ARG A 228 -5.33 -9.10 -7.95
N PRO A 229 -4.55 -10.07 -8.48
CA PRO A 229 -3.21 -9.81 -9.01
C PRO A 229 -3.09 -8.56 -9.90
N SER A 230 -4.15 -8.23 -10.63
CA SER A 230 -4.25 -7.05 -11.49
C SER A 230 -4.48 -5.73 -10.75
N THR A 231 -4.98 -5.73 -9.52
CA THR A 231 -5.45 -4.51 -8.82
C THR A 231 -4.62 -4.12 -7.60
N TYR A 232 -3.81 -5.01 -6.99
CA TYR A 232 -3.02 -4.68 -5.79
C TYR A 232 -2.14 -3.41 -5.93
N ALA A 233 -1.26 -3.38 -6.94
CA ALA A 233 -0.38 -2.23 -7.17
C ALA A 233 -1.15 -0.97 -7.62
N PRO A 234 -2.17 -1.08 -8.50
CA PRO A 234 -3.08 0.03 -8.79
C PRO A 234 -3.81 0.62 -7.58
N ILE A 235 -4.35 -0.20 -6.67
CA ILE A 235 -5.05 0.25 -5.44
C ILE A 235 -4.14 1.18 -4.65
N ILE A 236 -2.93 0.71 -4.31
CA ILE A 236 -1.93 1.50 -3.58
C ILE A 236 -1.58 2.78 -4.34
N SER A 237 -1.42 2.69 -5.67
CA SER A 237 -1.10 3.84 -6.51
C SER A 237 -2.21 4.89 -6.51
N VAL A 238 -3.48 4.47 -6.56
CA VAL A 238 -4.64 5.37 -6.53
C VAL A 238 -4.73 6.07 -5.18
N LEU A 239 -4.61 5.35 -4.08
CA LEU A 239 -4.65 5.92 -2.73
C LEU A 239 -3.56 7.00 -2.53
N LEU A 240 -2.35 6.75 -3.05
CA LEU A 240 -1.25 7.71 -3.00
C LEU A 240 -1.47 8.91 -3.95
N ASN A 241 -1.87 8.65 -5.20
CA ASN A 241 -2.06 9.69 -6.22
C ASN A 241 -3.22 10.63 -5.89
N ARG A 242 -4.26 10.12 -5.21
CA ARG A 242 -5.40 10.90 -4.70
C ARG A 242 -5.13 11.57 -3.36
N TYR A 243 -3.94 11.37 -2.80
CA TYR A 243 -3.53 11.94 -1.51
C TYR A 243 -4.42 11.49 -0.33
N TYR A 244 -5.02 10.31 -0.39
CA TYR A 244 -5.71 9.69 0.75
C TYR A 244 -4.73 9.09 1.74
N VAL A 245 -3.62 8.56 1.21
CA VAL A 245 -2.48 8.12 2.01
C VAL A 245 -1.21 8.79 1.50
N SER A 246 -0.23 8.92 2.38
CA SER A 246 1.11 9.39 2.07
C SER A 246 2.14 8.35 2.48
N ARG A 247 3.29 8.32 1.81
CA ARG A 247 4.38 7.41 2.18
C ARG A 247 5.38 8.15 3.08
N LYS A 248 5.49 7.74 4.34
CA LYS A 248 6.49 8.26 5.32
C LYS A 248 7.31 7.10 5.85
N ASN A 249 8.63 7.18 5.74
CA ASN A 249 9.56 6.12 6.16
C ASN A 249 9.13 4.73 5.69
N ARG A 250 8.72 4.68 4.42
CA ARG A 250 8.23 3.48 3.74
C ARG A 250 6.89 2.93 4.26
N GLN A 251 6.27 3.55 5.25
CA GLN A 251 4.92 3.20 5.71
C GLN A 251 3.86 4.07 5.01
N LEU A 252 2.68 3.49 4.83
CA LEU A 252 1.47 4.19 4.40
C LEU A 252 0.83 4.86 5.61
N VAL A 253 0.64 6.17 5.52
CA VAL A 253 0.07 6.99 6.59
C VAL A 253 -1.16 7.70 6.03
N PRO A 254 -2.35 7.53 6.63
CA PRO A 254 -3.54 8.24 6.20
C PRO A 254 -3.33 9.74 6.32
N THR A 255 -3.73 10.48 5.30
CA THR A 255 -3.75 11.95 5.33
C THR A 255 -5.03 12.42 6.03
N GLN A 256 -5.12 13.72 6.32
CA GLN A 256 -6.38 14.29 6.82
C GLN A 256 -7.52 14.07 5.83
N LEU A 257 -7.25 14.26 4.52
CA LEU A 257 -8.23 14.01 3.47
C LEU A 257 -8.68 12.55 3.45
N GLY A 258 -7.74 11.61 3.57
CA GLY A 258 -8.07 10.19 3.60
C GLY A 258 -8.95 9.82 4.78
N ARG A 259 -8.72 10.42 5.97
CA ARG A 259 -9.56 10.20 7.15
C ARG A 259 -10.98 10.72 6.94
N ILE A 260 -11.11 11.99 6.55
CA ILE A 260 -12.41 12.61 6.30
C ILE A 260 -13.22 11.83 5.25
N ILE A 261 -12.59 11.43 4.14
CA ILE A 261 -13.26 10.63 3.11
C ILE A 261 -13.62 9.24 3.63
N SER A 262 -12.75 8.61 4.41
CA SER A 262 -13.06 7.32 5.04
C SER A 262 -14.26 7.43 5.99
N ASP A 263 -14.28 8.46 6.84
CA ASP A 263 -15.35 8.66 7.82
C ASP A 263 -16.68 8.96 7.11
N LEU A 264 -16.64 9.81 6.06
CA LEU A 264 -17.81 10.09 5.22
C LEU A 264 -18.33 8.82 4.54
N LEU A 265 -17.45 8.03 3.91
CA LEU A 265 -17.88 6.82 3.21
C LEU A 265 -18.41 5.76 4.18
N THR A 266 -17.82 5.61 5.36
CA THR A 266 -18.32 4.67 6.38
C THR A 266 -19.66 5.10 6.95
N GLY A 267 -19.89 6.40 7.16
CA GLY A 267 -21.18 6.91 7.62
C GLY A 267 -22.27 6.87 6.54
N SER A 268 -21.92 7.22 5.31
CA SER A 268 -22.90 7.32 4.22
C SER A 268 -23.12 6.04 3.43
N PHE A 269 -22.15 5.11 3.40
CA PHE A 269 -22.18 3.89 2.60
C PHE A 269 -21.65 2.65 3.36
N PRO A 270 -22.18 2.32 4.55
CA PRO A 270 -21.62 1.27 5.43
C PRO A 270 -21.57 -0.11 4.77
N GLU A 271 -22.59 -0.50 3.99
CA GLU A 271 -22.61 -1.77 3.28
C GLU A 271 -21.57 -1.84 2.16
N LEU A 272 -21.35 -0.73 1.44
CA LEU A 272 -20.42 -0.67 0.31
C LEU A 272 -18.96 -0.71 0.74
N VAL A 273 -18.62 -0.04 1.86
CA VAL A 273 -17.24 -0.01 2.37
C VAL A 273 -16.88 -1.24 3.21
N ASN A 274 -17.84 -2.14 3.41
CA ASN A 274 -17.63 -3.38 4.13
C ASN A 274 -16.64 -4.30 3.39
N GLU A 275 -15.71 -4.89 4.14
CA GLU A 275 -14.70 -5.81 3.60
C GLU A 275 -15.32 -7.05 2.96
N ASP A 276 -16.35 -7.64 3.60
CA ASP A 276 -17.03 -8.85 3.14
C ASP A 276 -17.83 -8.58 1.87
N PHE A 277 -18.53 -7.43 1.80
CA PHE A 277 -19.21 -7.01 0.57
C PHE A 277 -18.24 -6.86 -0.59
N THR A 278 -17.09 -6.21 -0.35
CA THR A 278 -16.07 -6.01 -1.38
C THR A 278 -15.49 -7.34 -1.85
N ALA A 279 -15.17 -8.24 -0.92
CA ALA A 279 -14.67 -9.57 -1.25
C ALA A 279 -15.71 -10.40 -2.04
N GLU A 280 -16.99 -10.29 -1.69
CA GLU A 280 -18.07 -10.96 -2.40
C GLU A 280 -18.26 -10.42 -3.81
N MET A 281 -18.20 -9.11 -3.99
CA MET A 281 -18.25 -8.50 -5.33
C MET A 281 -17.12 -9.02 -6.22
N GLU A 282 -15.91 -9.16 -5.69
CA GLU A 282 -14.79 -9.73 -6.44
C GLU A 282 -15.05 -11.20 -6.84
N LYS A 283 -15.64 -12.02 -5.96
CA LYS A 283 -16.03 -13.40 -6.32
C LYS A 283 -17.12 -13.44 -7.39
N ARG A 284 -18.10 -12.55 -7.34
CA ARG A 284 -19.15 -12.47 -8.36
C ARG A 284 -18.57 -12.09 -9.72
N LEU A 285 -17.56 -11.22 -9.75
CA LEU A 285 -16.83 -10.90 -10.98
C LEU A 285 -16.03 -12.10 -11.50
N ASP A 286 -15.45 -12.92 -10.62
CA ASP A 286 -14.84 -14.20 -11.03
C ASP A 286 -15.89 -15.17 -11.59
N ALA A 287 -17.07 -15.26 -10.97
CA ALA A 287 -18.17 -16.09 -11.46
C ALA A 287 -18.65 -15.64 -12.84
N VAL A 288 -18.60 -14.33 -13.14
CA VAL A 288 -18.85 -13.80 -14.48
C VAL A 288 -17.76 -14.23 -15.48
N GLU A 289 -16.48 -14.18 -15.09
CA GLU A 289 -15.37 -14.64 -15.93
C GLU A 289 -15.47 -16.14 -16.26
N GLU A 290 -16.00 -16.94 -15.33
CA GLU A 290 -16.21 -18.39 -15.46
C GLU A 290 -17.57 -18.77 -16.09
N ASP A 291 -18.34 -17.80 -16.60
CA ASP A 291 -19.67 -17.99 -17.19
C ASP A 291 -20.70 -18.64 -16.24
N LYS A 292 -20.54 -18.42 -14.93
CA LYS A 292 -21.47 -18.87 -13.86
C LYS A 292 -22.52 -17.83 -13.50
N GLU A 293 -22.25 -16.55 -13.73
CA GLU A 293 -23.21 -15.44 -13.52
C GLU A 293 -23.24 -14.49 -14.74
N LEU A 294 -24.42 -13.95 -15.06
CA LEU A 294 -24.55 -12.92 -16.09
C LEU A 294 -24.15 -11.56 -15.52
N TRP A 295 -23.15 -10.92 -16.12
CA TRP A 295 -22.63 -9.63 -15.66
C TRP A 295 -23.70 -8.53 -15.55
N VAL A 296 -24.71 -8.56 -16.42
CA VAL A 296 -25.81 -7.57 -16.41
C VAL A 296 -26.61 -7.69 -15.12
N ASP A 297 -26.83 -8.91 -14.64
CA ASP A 297 -27.59 -9.15 -13.41
C ASP A 297 -26.77 -8.75 -12.18
N VAL A 298 -25.46 -8.99 -12.20
CA VAL A 298 -24.53 -8.47 -11.18
C VAL A 298 -24.64 -6.95 -11.07
N ILE A 299 -24.48 -6.24 -12.19
CA ILE A 299 -24.56 -4.78 -12.20
C ILE A 299 -25.97 -4.28 -11.83
N ARG A 300 -27.04 -4.90 -12.33
CA ARG A 300 -28.41 -4.50 -12.02
C ARG A 300 -28.72 -4.66 -10.54
N SER A 301 -28.29 -5.77 -9.93
CA SER A 301 -28.47 -6.04 -8.50
C SER A 301 -27.74 -5.03 -7.61
N PHE A 302 -26.60 -4.51 -8.08
CA PHE A 302 -25.83 -3.51 -7.36
C PHE A 302 -26.36 -2.09 -7.54
N TYR A 303 -26.70 -1.71 -8.78
CA TYR A 303 -26.86 -0.30 -9.15
C TYR A 303 -28.09 0.36 -8.55
N GLY A 304 -29.19 -0.37 -8.38
CA GLY A 304 -30.46 0.18 -7.86
C GLY A 304 -30.29 0.85 -6.49
N GLY A 305 -29.98 0.04 -5.46
CA GLY A 305 -29.78 0.55 -4.10
C GLY A 305 -28.61 1.54 -3.99
N PHE A 306 -27.53 1.32 -4.74
CA PHE A 306 -26.41 2.26 -4.77
C PHE A 306 -26.83 3.66 -5.28
N LYS A 307 -27.67 3.74 -6.31
CA LYS A 307 -28.12 5.01 -6.88
C LYS A 307 -28.99 5.78 -5.90
N GLU A 308 -29.94 5.11 -5.26
CA GLU A 308 -30.83 5.71 -4.26
C GLU A 308 -30.04 6.29 -3.08
N GLN A 309 -29.07 5.53 -2.58
CA GLN A 309 -28.20 5.98 -1.49
C GLN A 309 -27.33 7.17 -1.90
N VAL A 310 -26.81 7.18 -3.13
CA VAL A 310 -26.06 8.33 -3.67
C VAL A 310 -26.93 9.57 -3.74
N ASP A 311 -28.18 9.46 -4.22
CA ASP A 311 -29.08 10.61 -4.34
C ASP A 311 -29.38 11.22 -2.97
N HIS A 312 -29.73 10.37 -2.00
CA HIS A 312 -29.96 10.80 -0.62
C HIS A 312 -28.75 11.51 -0.01
N VAL A 313 -27.55 10.92 -0.15
CA VAL A 313 -26.32 11.50 0.37
C VAL A 313 -25.99 12.82 -0.33
N MET A 314 -26.26 12.95 -1.63
CA MET A 314 -26.01 14.20 -2.37
C MET A 314 -26.93 15.33 -1.93
N GLU A 315 -28.20 15.04 -1.66
CA GLU A 315 -29.16 16.01 -1.09
C GLU A 315 -28.72 16.47 0.31
N THR A 316 -28.32 15.52 1.17
CA THR A 316 -27.82 15.82 2.53
C THR A 316 -26.44 16.50 2.51
N LEU A 317 -25.58 16.25 1.52
CA LEU A 317 -24.26 16.90 1.42
C LEU A 317 -24.34 18.32 0.86
N GLU A 318 -25.31 18.63 0.00
CA GLU A 318 -25.53 20.00 -0.48
C GLU A 318 -25.88 20.95 0.69
N SER A 319 -26.47 20.46 1.79
CA SER A 319 -26.71 21.24 3.03
C SER A 319 -25.47 21.37 3.94
N ILE A 320 -24.42 20.58 3.71
CA ILE A 320 -23.18 20.48 4.53
C ILE A 320 -21.97 21.19 3.87
N LYS A 321 -22.19 21.82 2.71
CA LYS A 321 -21.14 22.48 1.91
C LYS A 321 -20.40 23.54 2.74
N GLY A 322 -19.11 23.32 2.99
CA GLY A 322 -18.24 24.25 3.74
C GLY A 322 -17.88 23.80 5.16
N ILE A 323 -18.36 22.66 5.65
CA ILE A 323 -18.02 22.15 7.00
C ILE A 323 -16.51 21.90 7.20
N LEU A 324 -15.76 21.65 6.12
CA LEU A 324 -14.30 21.47 6.16
C LEU A 324 -13.52 22.76 5.89
N ASP A 325 -14.20 23.88 5.64
CA ASP A 325 -13.57 25.17 5.38
C ASP A 325 -13.23 25.82 6.73
N GLU A 326 -11.95 25.84 7.07
CA GLU A 326 -11.48 26.56 8.25
C GLU A 326 -11.42 28.06 7.92
N PRO A 327 -12.07 28.96 8.67
CA PRO A 327 -11.90 30.40 8.50
C PRO A 327 -10.44 30.80 8.71
N THR A 328 -9.98 31.79 7.96
CA THR A 328 -8.62 32.33 8.09
C THR A 328 -8.67 33.84 8.22
N ASP A 329 -7.63 34.42 8.82
CA ASP A 329 -7.46 35.87 8.93
C ASP A 329 -7.00 36.54 7.61
N HIS A 330 -6.99 35.79 6.50
CA HIS A 330 -6.50 36.28 5.23
C HIS A 330 -7.61 36.87 4.38
N THR A 331 -7.37 38.08 3.85
CA THR A 331 -8.25 38.74 2.89
C THR A 331 -7.77 38.52 1.45
N CYS A 332 -8.70 38.32 0.52
CA CYS A 332 -8.37 38.10 -0.88
C CYS A 332 -7.89 39.38 -1.55
N GLU A 333 -6.63 39.39 -1.98
CA GLU A 333 -5.99 40.54 -2.67
C GLU A 333 -6.68 40.97 -3.98
N LYS A 334 -7.53 40.11 -4.57
CA LYS A 334 -8.21 40.40 -5.84
C LYS A 334 -9.60 41.00 -5.69
N CYS A 335 -10.30 40.75 -4.58
CA CYS A 335 -11.71 41.14 -4.44
C CYS A 335 -12.10 41.60 -3.04
N GLY A 336 -11.16 41.62 -2.09
CA GLY A 336 -11.41 42.06 -0.72
C GLY A 336 -12.24 41.10 0.15
N ARG A 337 -12.77 39.99 -0.39
CA ARG A 337 -13.53 39.02 0.40
C ARG A 337 -12.61 38.17 1.29
N PRO A 338 -13.10 37.66 2.45
CA PRO A 338 -12.34 36.73 3.30
C PRO A 338 -11.86 35.49 2.52
N MET A 339 -10.79 34.88 2.99
CA MET A 339 -10.32 33.59 2.50
C MET A 339 -10.50 32.50 3.55
N VAL A 340 -10.71 31.28 3.10
CA VAL A 340 -10.88 30.09 3.94
C VAL A 340 -9.83 29.03 3.56
N LYS A 341 -9.35 28.31 4.56
CA LYS A 341 -8.43 27.19 4.38
C LYS A 341 -9.25 25.97 4.00
N LYS A 342 -9.12 25.57 2.74
CA LYS A 342 -9.78 24.42 2.14
C LYS A 342 -8.81 23.26 1.98
N LEU A 343 -9.34 22.05 2.00
CA LEU A 343 -8.57 20.85 1.72
C LEU A 343 -8.60 20.54 0.22
N GLY A 344 -7.46 20.64 -0.44
CA GLY A 344 -7.32 20.35 -1.87
C GLY A 344 -6.54 19.06 -2.14
N ARG A 345 -6.39 18.73 -3.42
CA ARG A 345 -5.66 17.52 -3.89
C ARG A 345 -4.21 17.40 -3.38
N TYR A 346 -3.60 18.52 -2.99
CA TYR A 346 -2.21 18.58 -2.52
C TYR A 346 -2.11 18.92 -1.03
N GLY A 347 -3.20 18.78 -0.28
CA GLY A 347 -3.32 19.23 1.08
C GLY A 347 -4.01 20.59 1.17
N PHE A 348 -3.88 21.23 2.33
CA PHE A 348 -4.56 22.48 2.60
C PHE A 348 -4.03 23.63 1.73
N PHE A 349 -4.95 24.46 1.27
CA PHE A 349 -4.71 25.70 0.55
C PHE A 349 -5.72 26.74 1.02
N ILE A 350 -5.40 28.01 0.83
CA ILE A 350 -6.28 29.12 1.19
C ILE A 350 -6.98 29.56 -0.10
N ALA A 351 -8.31 29.65 -0.07
CA ALA A 351 -9.15 30.00 -1.21
C ALA A 351 -10.08 31.16 -0.87
N CYS A 352 -10.31 32.05 -1.82
CA CYS A 352 -11.28 33.14 -1.66
C CYS A 352 -12.70 32.57 -1.47
N THR A 353 -13.47 33.13 -0.53
CA THR A 353 -14.89 32.75 -0.31
C THR A 353 -15.79 33.14 -1.48
N GLY A 354 -15.42 34.18 -2.23
CA GLY A 354 -16.14 34.63 -3.43
C GLY A 354 -16.05 33.72 -4.65
N PHE A 355 -15.73 32.45 -4.48
CA PHE A 355 -15.73 31.46 -5.55
C PHE A 355 -17.17 31.08 -5.93
N PRO A 356 -17.53 30.95 -7.22
CA PRO A 356 -16.68 30.83 -8.41
C PRO A 356 -16.18 32.15 -9.02
N GLU A 357 -16.74 33.29 -8.63
CA GLU A 357 -16.47 34.63 -9.20
C GLU A 357 -15.00 35.05 -9.01
N CYS A 358 -14.39 34.71 -7.87
CA CYS A 358 -12.98 34.97 -7.58
C CYS A 358 -12.21 33.67 -7.33
N ARG A 359 -11.36 33.29 -8.29
CA ARG A 359 -10.56 32.05 -8.28
C ARG A 359 -9.19 32.19 -7.60
N ASN A 360 -9.03 33.18 -6.73
CA ASN A 360 -7.75 33.43 -6.06
C ASN A 360 -7.46 32.34 -5.03
N THR A 361 -6.25 31.76 -5.07
CA THR A 361 -5.80 30.72 -4.14
C THR A 361 -4.35 30.96 -3.72
N ARG A 362 -4.00 30.55 -2.49
CA ARG A 362 -2.66 30.69 -1.91
C ARG A 362 -2.28 29.42 -1.16
N ALA A 363 -0.97 29.15 -1.05
CA ALA A 363 -0.47 28.09 -0.18
C ALA A 363 -0.67 28.49 1.29
N VAL A 364 -0.92 27.51 2.18
CA VAL A 364 -1.01 27.77 3.62
C VAL A 364 0.38 28.20 4.15
N PRO A 365 0.50 29.36 4.80
CA PRO A 365 1.72 29.77 5.50
C PRO A 365 2.13 28.75 6.55
N LEU A 366 3.42 28.43 6.63
CA LEU A 366 3.99 27.52 7.64
C LEU A 366 4.74 28.27 8.76
N GLY A 367 4.76 29.60 8.70
CA GLY A 367 5.45 30.49 9.64
C GLY A 367 5.99 31.74 8.93
N ASP A 368 6.56 32.65 9.70
CA ASP A 368 7.17 33.88 9.20
C ASP A 368 8.57 33.64 8.63
N CYS A 369 8.94 34.40 7.59
CA CYS A 369 10.28 34.35 7.04
C CYS A 369 11.28 34.84 8.11
N PRO A 370 12.35 34.07 8.42
CA PRO A 370 13.27 34.42 9.50
C PRO A 370 14.27 35.51 9.13
N ARG A 371 14.12 36.18 7.97
CA ARG A 371 15.03 37.24 7.54
C ARG A 371 14.60 38.57 8.17
N PRO A 372 15.53 39.36 8.76
CA PRO A 372 15.20 40.57 9.51
C PRO A 372 14.39 41.62 8.72
N ASP A 373 14.52 41.63 7.39
CA ASP A 373 13.88 42.63 6.52
C ASP A 373 12.88 41.99 5.53
N CYS A 374 12.13 40.98 5.98
CA CYS A 374 11.17 40.29 5.13
C CYS A 374 9.88 39.96 5.89
N ASP A 375 8.80 40.62 5.47
CA ASP A 375 7.41 40.36 5.89
C ASP A 375 6.78 39.12 5.24
N GLY A 376 7.53 38.46 4.35
CA GLY A 376 7.07 37.29 3.63
C GLY A 376 6.82 36.09 4.55
N LYS A 377 5.93 35.20 4.12
CA LYS A 377 5.61 33.94 4.83
C LYS A 377 6.37 32.77 4.22
N ILE A 378 6.68 31.75 5.01
CA ILE A 378 7.26 30.51 4.50
C ILE A 378 6.15 29.64 3.91
N VAL A 379 6.33 29.21 2.66
CA VAL A 379 5.40 28.35 1.94
C VAL A 379 6.11 27.10 1.41
N ALA A 380 5.37 25.99 1.35
CA ALA A 380 5.86 24.76 0.73
C ALA A 380 5.95 24.93 -0.80
N ARG A 381 7.08 24.51 -1.38
CA ARG A 381 7.37 24.55 -2.82
C ARG A 381 7.89 23.20 -3.30
N ARG A 382 7.68 22.91 -4.59
CA ARG A 382 8.26 21.77 -5.32
C ARG A 382 8.79 22.25 -6.66
N LYS A 383 9.90 21.70 -7.15
CA LYS A 383 10.38 21.98 -8.51
C LYS A 383 9.38 21.40 -9.52
N GLN A 384 9.03 22.18 -10.53
CA GLN A 384 8.13 21.76 -11.61
C GLN A 384 8.81 20.63 -12.41
N GLY A 385 8.09 19.53 -12.64
CA GLY A 385 8.55 18.40 -13.45
C GLY A 385 9.49 17.37 -12.79
N GLY A 386 9.84 17.51 -11.50
CA GLY A 386 10.82 16.63 -10.84
C GLY A 386 10.27 15.76 -9.70
N ARG A 387 10.91 14.60 -9.44
CA ARG A 387 10.78 13.81 -8.19
C ARG A 387 11.45 14.49 -6.97
N SER A 388 11.62 15.82 -7.00
CA SER A 388 12.37 16.54 -5.97
C SER A 388 11.63 16.54 -4.64
N ARG A 389 12.36 16.45 -3.53
CA ARG A 389 11.81 16.63 -2.19
C ARG A 389 11.17 18.02 -2.07
N GLU A 390 10.10 18.09 -1.29
CA GLU A 390 9.47 19.35 -0.90
C GLU A 390 10.50 20.22 -0.17
N PHE A 391 10.54 21.50 -0.51
CA PHE A 391 11.36 22.50 0.18
C PHE A 391 10.48 23.68 0.56
N TYR A 392 10.92 24.46 1.54
CA TYR A 392 10.13 25.54 2.12
C TYR A 392 10.86 26.86 1.85
N GLY A 393 10.20 27.78 1.16
CA GLY A 393 10.81 29.05 0.76
C GLY A 393 9.91 30.23 1.05
N CYS A 394 10.49 31.44 1.07
CA CYS A 394 9.74 32.67 1.29
C CYS A 394 8.71 32.92 0.16
N SER A 395 7.55 33.47 0.51
CA SER A 395 6.53 33.94 -0.44
C SER A 395 7.08 35.04 -1.35
N ASN A 396 7.95 35.91 -0.84
CA ASN A 396 8.48 37.08 -1.55
C ASN A 396 9.65 36.73 -2.50
N TYR A 397 9.82 35.47 -2.90
CA TYR A 397 10.78 35.09 -3.94
C TYR A 397 10.38 35.73 -5.29
N PRO A 398 11.29 36.34 -6.06
CA PRO A 398 12.76 36.23 -5.97
C PRO A 398 13.45 37.21 -5.00
N ASN A 399 12.74 38.22 -4.49
CA ASN A 399 13.31 39.28 -3.64
C ASN A 399 13.86 38.72 -2.31
N CYS A 400 13.18 37.73 -1.72
CA CYS A 400 13.69 36.95 -0.60
C CYS A 400 14.07 35.52 -1.04
N LYS A 401 15.37 35.22 -1.01
CA LYS A 401 15.94 33.91 -1.39
C LYS A 401 16.01 32.90 -0.22
N PHE A 402 15.27 33.13 0.87
CA PHE A 402 15.22 32.16 1.97
C PHE A 402 14.61 30.83 1.50
N ALA A 403 15.32 29.73 1.74
CA ALA A 403 14.86 28.37 1.49
C ALA A 403 15.44 27.39 2.52
N THR A 404 14.66 26.40 2.93
CA THR A 404 15.08 25.31 3.83
C THR A 404 14.47 23.99 3.36
N ASN A 405 15.19 22.89 3.58
CA ASN A 405 14.71 21.54 3.34
C ASN A 405 13.99 20.93 4.56
N TYR A 406 14.02 21.63 5.70
CA TYR A 406 13.38 21.21 6.94
C TYR A 406 12.04 21.90 7.11
N ARG A 407 10.98 21.14 7.40
CA ARG A 407 9.63 21.66 7.56
C ARG A 407 9.56 22.65 8.72
N PRO A 408 9.14 23.92 8.48
CA PRO A 408 8.83 24.86 9.54
C PRO A 408 7.75 24.33 10.49
N LEU A 409 7.90 24.64 11.77
CA LEU A 409 6.89 24.40 12.79
C LEU A 409 6.21 25.73 13.14
N PRO A 410 4.91 25.71 13.49
CA PRO A 410 4.16 26.94 13.77
C PRO A 410 4.66 27.65 15.03
N GLN A 411 5.17 26.92 16.02
CA GLN A 411 5.76 27.53 17.21
C GLN A 411 7.17 28.10 16.94
N PRO A 412 7.48 29.30 17.46
CA PRO A 412 8.83 29.84 17.43
C PRO A 412 9.77 29.05 18.33
N CYS A 413 11.08 29.19 18.14
CA CYS A 413 12.06 28.55 19.01
C CYS A 413 11.91 29.08 20.45
N PRO A 414 11.71 28.20 21.45
CA PRO A 414 11.49 28.63 22.84
C PRO A 414 12.72 29.32 23.46
N LYS A 415 13.91 29.13 22.87
CA LYS A 415 15.16 29.75 23.36
C LYS A 415 15.43 31.15 22.79
N CYS A 416 15.03 31.41 21.54
CA CYS A 416 15.48 32.62 20.85
C CYS A 416 14.44 33.27 19.93
N GLY A 417 13.21 32.76 19.92
CA GLY A 417 12.13 33.21 19.04
C GLY A 417 12.32 32.89 17.55
N GLY A 418 13.51 32.42 17.13
CA GLY A 418 13.80 32.13 15.73
C GLY A 418 13.04 30.93 15.17
N LEU A 419 13.03 30.78 13.85
CA LEU A 419 12.32 29.72 13.15
C LEU A 419 12.70 28.32 13.69
N LEU A 420 11.68 27.57 14.12
CA LEU A 420 11.81 26.19 14.52
C LEU A 420 11.46 25.28 13.35
N THR A 421 12.26 24.24 13.14
CA THR A 421 12.08 23.29 12.03
C THR A 421 12.07 21.86 12.54
N GLN A 422 11.35 20.98 11.83
CA GLN A 422 11.35 19.54 12.11
C GLN A 422 12.72 18.93 11.76
N TYR A 423 13.34 18.26 12.74
CA TYR A 423 14.60 17.56 12.60
C TYR A 423 14.41 16.07 12.94
N GLY A 424 14.40 15.21 11.92
CA GLY A 424 14.05 13.79 12.08
C GLY A 424 12.56 13.57 12.34
N GLU A 425 12.18 12.38 12.83
CA GLU A 425 10.77 12.02 13.02
C GLU A 425 10.10 12.76 14.19
N LYS A 426 10.80 12.88 15.32
CA LYS A 426 10.25 13.40 16.59
C LYS A 426 10.98 14.63 17.10
N GLY A 427 12.01 15.09 16.41
CA GLY A 427 12.89 16.17 16.85
C GLY A 427 12.53 17.52 16.24
N THR A 428 12.90 18.57 16.94
CA THR A 428 12.87 19.95 16.46
C THR A 428 14.28 20.54 16.51
N LYS A 429 14.59 21.47 15.61
CA LYS A 429 15.85 22.22 15.59
C LYS A 429 15.58 23.66 15.21
N CYS A 430 16.17 24.60 15.95
CA CYS A 430 16.12 26.01 15.57
C CYS A 430 17.09 26.31 14.41
N SER A 431 16.67 27.16 13.48
CA SER A 431 17.55 27.63 12.40
C SER A 431 18.52 28.74 12.84
N LYS A 432 18.27 29.40 13.98
CA LYS A 432 19.03 30.56 14.49
C LYS A 432 19.97 30.21 15.65
N CYS A 433 19.57 29.31 16.55
CA CYS A 433 20.38 28.94 17.72
C CYS A 433 20.59 27.42 17.82
N THR A 434 21.30 26.98 18.86
CA THR A 434 21.63 25.56 19.09
C THR A 434 20.49 24.71 19.65
N TYR A 435 19.29 25.27 19.84
CA TYR A 435 18.15 24.57 20.45
C TYR A 435 17.71 23.34 19.64
N ARG A 436 17.46 22.24 20.36
CA ARG A 436 16.83 21.01 19.88
C ARG A 436 15.80 20.53 20.89
N GLY A 437 14.66 20.03 20.43
CA GLY A 437 13.56 19.57 21.28
C GLY A 437 12.74 18.43 20.67
N LYS A 438 11.61 18.10 21.27
CA LYS A 438 10.62 17.15 20.72
C LYS A 438 9.48 17.92 20.02
N ILE A 439 8.84 17.30 19.02
CA ILE A 439 7.64 17.86 18.39
C ILE A 439 6.47 17.70 19.37
N GLU A 440 5.88 18.80 19.80
CA GLU A 440 4.59 18.80 20.50
C GLU A 440 3.48 18.69 19.44
N GLU A 441 2.69 17.61 19.50
CA GLU A 441 1.51 17.47 18.65
C GLU A 441 0.37 18.33 19.21
N PRO A 442 -0.37 19.08 18.39
CA PRO A 442 -1.53 19.82 18.85
C PRO A 442 -2.58 18.84 19.39
N LYS A 443 -3.07 19.08 20.61
CA LYS A 443 -4.21 18.35 21.18
C LYS A 443 -5.46 18.67 20.36
N ILE A 444 -6.05 17.67 19.73
CA ILE A 444 -7.33 17.79 19.03
C ILE A 444 -8.40 18.15 20.07
N THR A 445 -9.16 19.22 19.86
CA THR A 445 -10.23 19.68 20.76
C THR A 445 -11.59 19.06 20.38
N ASN A 446 -12.46 18.89 21.37
CA ASN A 446 -13.75 18.17 21.34
C ASN A 446 -14.79 18.64 20.30
N LYS A 447 -14.49 19.64 19.47
CA LYS A 447 -15.43 20.17 18.44
C LYS A 447 -15.54 19.25 17.21
N GLU A 448 -14.60 18.32 17.02
CA GLU A 448 -14.64 17.30 15.95
C GLU A 448 -15.55 16.10 16.30
N ILE A 449 -15.98 15.96 17.56
CA ILE A 449 -16.79 14.83 18.04
C ILE A 449 -18.29 15.02 17.73
N SER A 450 -18.76 16.25 17.55
CA SER A 450 -20.19 16.56 17.39
C SER A 450 -20.79 16.17 16.03
N ILE A 451 -19.96 15.84 15.03
CA ILE A 451 -20.45 15.35 13.72
C ILE A 451 -21.04 13.93 13.85
N LYS A 452 -20.54 13.14 14.81
CA LYS A 452 -21.03 11.78 15.09
C LYS A 452 -22.46 11.78 15.63
N ALA A 453 -22.78 12.71 16.53
CA ALA A 453 -24.05 12.74 17.26
C ALA A 453 -25.24 13.20 16.40
N GLY A 454 -25.03 14.07 15.41
CA GLY A 454 -26.10 14.52 14.51
C GLY A 454 -26.47 13.50 13.43
N TYR A 455 -25.49 12.72 12.97
CA TYR A 455 -25.69 11.68 11.96
C TYR A 455 -26.39 10.44 12.58
N ASP A 456 -26.00 10.06 13.80
CA ASP A 456 -26.60 8.92 14.50
C ASP A 456 -28.09 9.14 14.85
N SER A 457 -28.53 10.38 15.09
CA SER A 457 -29.93 10.66 15.46
C SER A 457 -30.91 10.65 14.28
N GLU A 458 -30.52 11.13 13.10
CA GLU A 458 -31.37 11.06 11.90
C GLU A 458 -31.38 9.64 11.29
N TYR A 459 -30.26 8.92 11.35
CA TYR A 459 -30.16 7.56 10.81
C TYR A 459 -30.91 6.53 11.68
N ALA A 460 -30.95 6.72 13.01
CA ALA A 460 -31.73 5.88 13.92
C ALA A 460 -33.25 6.02 13.72
N ALA A 461 -33.74 7.20 13.30
CA ALA A 461 -35.14 7.40 12.96
C ALA A 461 -35.55 6.64 11.68
N TYR A 462 -34.64 6.54 10.70
CA TYR A 462 -34.91 5.88 9.42
C TYR A 462 -34.96 4.34 9.52
N GLN A 463 -34.17 3.74 10.41
CA GLN A 463 -34.18 2.28 10.65
C GLN A 463 -35.50 1.78 11.29
N HIS A 464 -36.25 2.66 11.96
CA HIS A 464 -37.50 2.27 12.64
C HIS A 464 -38.76 2.37 11.77
N GLU A 465 -38.70 2.97 10.58
CA GLU A 465 -39.86 3.06 9.67
C GLU A 465 -39.91 1.94 8.61
N GLY A 466 -38.89 1.07 8.54
CA GLY A 466 -38.77 0.01 7.53
C GLY A 466 -39.38 -1.36 7.88
N GLU A 467 -39.84 -1.59 9.11
CA GLU A 467 -40.51 -2.85 9.47
C GLU A 467 -42.03 -2.75 9.27
N ARG A 468 -42.50 -3.04 8.06
CA ARG A 468 -43.86 -3.53 7.84
C ARG A 468 -43.85 -4.92 7.21
N LYS A 469 -44.62 -5.78 7.86
CA LYS A 469 -44.84 -7.20 7.58
C LYS A 469 -45.80 -7.36 6.41
N ASP A 470 -45.34 -7.97 5.34
CA ASP A 470 -46.06 -9.01 4.60
C ASP A 470 -45.26 -9.49 3.37
N GLY A 471 -44.87 -10.77 3.41
CA GLY A 471 -44.27 -11.43 2.27
C GLY A 471 -45.28 -11.61 1.15
N SER A 472 -44.93 -11.16 -0.06
CA SER A 472 -44.98 -11.94 -1.30
C SER A 472 -44.91 -11.02 -2.52
N HIS A 473 -43.84 -11.11 -3.30
CA HIS A 473 -43.89 -10.71 -4.72
C HIS A 473 -43.24 -11.78 -5.60
N LYS A 474 -44.11 -12.60 -6.21
CA LYS A 474 -43.77 -13.42 -7.38
C LYS A 474 -43.64 -12.51 -8.59
N VAL A 475 -42.44 -12.38 -9.14
CA VAL A 475 -42.24 -11.70 -10.43
C VAL A 475 -42.56 -12.67 -11.56
N ASN A 476 -43.54 -12.29 -12.37
CA ASN A 476 -44.07 -13.02 -13.51
C ASN A 476 -43.05 -12.98 -14.67
N LYS A 477 -42.58 -14.15 -15.13
CA LYS A 477 -41.77 -14.29 -16.35
C LYS A 477 -42.69 -14.12 -17.58
N LYS A 478 -42.55 -13.03 -18.33
CA LYS A 478 -42.97 -12.99 -19.74
C LYS A 478 -41.95 -12.26 -20.62
N ASN A 479 -41.40 -13.06 -21.55
CA ASN A 479 -40.99 -12.77 -22.92
C ASN A 479 -40.20 -11.48 -23.22
N TYR A 480 -38.91 -11.65 -23.50
CA TYR A 480 -38.23 -10.86 -24.53
C TYR A 480 -37.55 -11.79 -25.52
N THR A 481 -38.06 -11.78 -26.74
CA THR A 481 -37.53 -12.44 -27.93
C THR A 481 -36.24 -11.76 -28.38
N THR A 482 -35.26 -12.59 -28.75
CA THR A 482 -33.93 -12.20 -29.23
C THR A 482 -33.97 -11.84 -30.72
N THR A 483 -33.58 -10.61 -31.06
CA THR A 483 -33.13 -10.28 -32.42
C THR A 483 -31.60 -10.33 -32.47
N LYS A 484 -31.08 -11.36 -33.15
CA LYS A 484 -29.69 -11.52 -33.58
C LYS A 484 -29.36 -10.45 -34.63
N GLY A 485 -28.14 -9.89 -34.57
CA GLY A 485 -27.50 -9.31 -35.76
C GLY A 485 -26.81 -7.96 -35.58
N ALA A 486 -25.66 -7.93 -34.89
CA ALA A 486 -24.51 -7.07 -35.19
C ALA A 486 -23.35 -7.52 -34.28
N GLY A 487 -22.19 -7.81 -34.86
CA GLY A 487 -21.05 -8.39 -34.14
C GLY A 487 -20.69 -7.62 -32.87
N GLN A 488 -20.85 -8.26 -31.72
CA GLN A 488 -20.42 -7.72 -30.44
C GLN A 488 -18.89 -7.68 -30.39
N PRO A 489 -18.27 -6.54 -30.04
CA PRO A 489 -16.84 -6.49 -29.81
C PRO A 489 -16.49 -7.33 -28.58
N GLY A 490 -15.47 -8.18 -28.70
CA GLY A 490 -15.12 -9.19 -27.69
C GLY A 490 -14.82 -8.62 -26.28
N PRO A 491 -14.85 -9.48 -25.24
CA PRO A 491 -14.81 -9.09 -23.83
C PRO A 491 -13.62 -8.19 -23.44
N LYS A 492 -12.47 -8.29 -24.10
CA LYS A 492 -11.31 -7.39 -23.89
C LYS A 492 -11.54 -5.94 -24.31
N PHE A 493 -12.32 -5.69 -25.37
CA PHE A 493 -12.66 -4.33 -25.83
C PHE A 493 -13.75 -3.70 -24.95
N MET A 494 -14.66 -4.53 -24.42
CA MET A 494 -15.71 -4.10 -23.50
C MET A 494 -15.19 -3.86 -22.08
N LEU A 495 -14.24 -4.64 -21.58
CA LEU A 495 -13.53 -4.37 -20.31
C LEU A 495 -12.67 -3.11 -20.39
N SER A 496 -12.02 -2.83 -21.53
CA SER A 496 -11.30 -1.56 -21.71
C SER A 496 -12.27 -0.37 -21.76
N LYS A 497 -13.45 -0.55 -22.38
CA LYS A 497 -14.53 0.44 -22.37
C LYS A 497 -15.19 0.58 -21.00
N MET A 498 -15.42 -0.48 -20.21
CA MET A 498 -15.97 -0.40 -18.85
C MET A 498 -14.96 0.19 -17.87
N ALA A 499 -13.66 -0.06 -18.04
CA ALA A 499 -12.63 0.67 -17.32
C ALA A 499 -12.53 2.13 -17.80
N GLN A 500 -12.83 2.43 -19.08
CA GLN A 500 -12.91 3.79 -19.62
C GLN A 500 -14.19 4.51 -19.18
N TYR A 501 -15.32 3.81 -19.02
CA TYR A 501 -16.64 4.30 -18.59
C TYR A 501 -16.71 4.41 -17.07
N GLY A 502 -16.13 3.49 -16.30
CA GLY A 502 -15.92 3.59 -14.86
C GLY A 502 -14.90 4.69 -14.51
N ARG A 503 -13.84 4.86 -15.30
CA ARG A 503 -12.96 6.05 -15.20
C ARG A 503 -13.64 7.33 -15.70
N LYS A 504 -14.58 7.24 -16.65
CA LYS A 504 -15.45 8.35 -17.04
C LYS A 504 -16.52 8.61 -15.98
N TYR A 505 -17.00 7.65 -15.19
CA TYR A 505 -18.10 7.82 -14.24
C TYR A 505 -17.63 8.16 -12.84
N ILE A 506 -16.56 7.55 -12.33
CA ILE A 506 -15.79 8.11 -11.20
C ILE A 506 -15.16 9.44 -11.63
N GLY A 507 -14.80 9.55 -12.91
CA GLY A 507 -14.40 10.79 -13.55
C GLY A 507 -15.53 11.81 -13.62
N ILE A 508 -16.77 11.44 -13.91
CA ILE A 508 -17.95 12.31 -14.02
C ILE A 508 -18.47 12.63 -12.63
N VAL A 509 -18.46 11.72 -11.66
CA VAL A 509 -18.75 12.01 -10.26
C VAL A 509 -17.67 12.93 -9.69
N ALA A 510 -16.39 12.69 -9.98
CA ALA A 510 -15.32 13.62 -9.62
C ALA A 510 -15.34 14.93 -10.43
N GLU A 511 -15.82 14.93 -11.69
CA GLU A 511 -15.94 16.09 -12.58
C GLU A 511 -17.24 16.87 -12.29
N VAL A 512 -18.27 16.24 -11.74
CA VAL A 512 -19.52 16.84 -11.23
C VAL A 512 -19.27 17.41 -9.85
N ILE A 513 -18.54 16.70 -8.97
CA ILE A 513 -17.98 17.28 -7.72
C ILE A 513 -17.01 18.43 -8.05
N ARG A 514 -16.24 18.35 -9.15
CA ARG A 514 -15.33 19.41 -9.61
C ARG A 514 -16.00 20.51 -10.44
N ARG A 515 -17.17 20.30 -11.05
CA ARG A 515 -17.94 21.30 -11.82
C ARG A 515 -18.99 22.01 -10.96
N LYS A 516 -19.54 21.35 -9.93
CA LYS A 516 -20.39 21.95 -8.88
C LYS A 516 -19.59 22.46 -7.66
N GLY A 517 -18.30 22.08 -7.58
CA GLY A 517 -17.27 22.67 -6.72
C GLY A 517 -16.27 23.54 -7.51
N ARG A 518 -16.70 24.13 -8.64
CA ARG A 518 -15.93 25.10 -9.45
C ARG A 518 -16.57 26.47 -9.56
#